data_AF-A0A4Y2DU01-F1
#
_entry.id   AF-A0A4Y2DU01-F1
#
_cell.length_a   1.000
_cell.length_b   1.000
_cell.length_c   1.000
_cell.angle_alpha   90.00
_cell.angle_beta   90.00
_cell.angle_gamma   90.00
#
_symmetry.space_group_name_H-M   'P 1'
#
loop_
_entity.id
_entity.type
_entity.pdbx_description
1 polymer ?
#
loop_
_entity_poly.entity_id
_entity_poly.type
_entity_poly.pdbx_seq_one_letter_code
_entity_poly.pdbx_strand_id
1 'polypeptide(L)'
;MSKRVFLNLEQRIEVLRQYENGKSARKLAELFNCRRTQINKVIKEKDLILKEYEEFKFCGVKQMRHKKYVDINKAVLEWFKTVRAKKIPASGPMIQHKAKELADPLGIENLSDSNGWLVRFCIRNNITC
;
A
#
# COMPACT_ATOMS: atom_id res chain seq x y z
N MET A 1 14.09 -24.38 11.69
CA MET A 1 13.60 -22.99 11.66
C MET A 1 12.12 -22.98 11.29
N SER A 2 11.25 -22.33 12.08
CA SER A 2 9.81 -22.26 11.78
C SER A 2 9.56 -21.34 10.58
N LYS A 3 8.91 -21.85 9.52
CA LYS A 3 8.51 -21.05 8.35
C LYS A 3 7.62 -19.89 8.80
N ARG A 4 7.94 -18.67 8.35
CA ARG A 4 7.14 -17.48 8.64
C ARG A 4 5.83 -17.55 7.86
N VAL A 5 4.72 -17.76 8.56
CA VAL A 5 3.38 -17.83 7.96
C VAL A 5 2.79 -16.43 7.88
N PHE A 6 2.50 -15.96 6.67
CA PHE A 6 1.82 -14.68 6.43
C PHE A 6 0.32 -14.91 6.30
N LEU A 7 -0.48 -14.16 7.06
CA LEU A 7 -1.94 -14.16 6.94
C LEU A 7 -2.36 -13.18 5.85
N ASN A 8 -3.14 -13.67 4.89
CA ASN A 8 -3.80 -12.83 3.89
C ASN A 8 -4.99 -12.05 4.51
N LEU A 9 -5.58 -11.12 3.77
CA LEU A 9 -6.62 -10.23 4.28
C LEU A 9 -7.85 -11.02 4.78
N GLU A 10 -8.29 -12.04 4.05
CA GLU A 10 -9.41 -12.90 4.46
C GLU A 10 -9.12 -13.67 5.75
N GLN A 11 -7.93 -14.25 5.88
CA GLN A 11 -7.52 -14.96 7.09
C GLN A 11 -7.45 -14.02 8.29
N ARG A 12 -7.02 -12.76 8.10
CA ARG A 12 -7.03 -11.76 9.18
C ARG A 12 -8.46 -11.42 9.62
N ILE A 13 -9.39 -11.30 8.67
CA ILE A 13 -10.82 -11.10 8.96
C ILE A 13 -11.40 -12.31 9.71
N GLU A 14 -11.04 -13.52 9.31
CA GLU A 14 -11.49 -14.73 10.01
C GLU A 14 -10.91 -14.82 11.43
N VAL A 15 -9.65 -14.41 11.63
CA VAL A 15 -9.05 -14.28 12.97
C VAL A 15 -9.88 -13.32 13.84
N LEU A 16 -10.27 -12.16 13.31
CA LEU A 16 -11.09 -11.18 14.03
C LEU A 16 -12.47 -11.76 14.38
N ARG A 17 -13.16 -12.38 13.42
CA ARG A 17 -14.46 -13.04 13.66
C ARG A 17 -14.38 -14.09 14.77
N GLN A 18 -13.36 -14.94 14.74
CA GLN A 18 -13.20 -15.98 15.75
C GLN A 18 -12.78 -15.45 17.12
N TYR A 19 -12.05 -14.33 17.15
CA TYR A 19 -11.72 -13.64 18.38
C TYR A 19 -12.97 -13.01 19.02
N GLU A 20 -13.84 -12.36 18.23
CA GLU A 20 -15.13 -11.85 18.69
C GLU A 20 -16.07 -12.96 19.20
N ASN A 21 -16.00 -14.15 18.60
CA ASN A 21 -16.68 -15.36 19.09
C ASN A 21 -16.04 -15.97 20.37
N GLY A 22 -15.10 -15.27 21.01
CA GLY A 22 -14.53 -15.64 22.31
C GLY A 22 -13.33 -16.58 22.26
N LYS A 23 -12.75 -16.89 21.09
CA LYS A 23 -11.52 -17.69 21.03
C LYS A 23 -10.31 -16.89 21.51
N SER A 24 -9.48 -17.52 22.35
CA SER A 24 -8.25 -16.87 22.83
C SER A 24 -7.20 -16.72 21.72
N ALA A 25 -6.37 -15.69 21.82
CA ALA A 25 -5.25 -15.47 20.90
C ALA A 25 -4.26 -16.66 20.84
N ARG A 26 -4.20 -17.49 21.89
CA ARG A 26 -3.42 -18.74 21.89
C ARG A 26 -3.98 -19.74 20.89
N LYS A 27 -5.29 -19.98 20.98
CA LYS A 27 -5.99 -20.97 20.16
C LYS A 27 -6.02 -20.54 18.70
N LEU A 28 -6.14 -19.24 18.44
CA LEU A 28 -6.02 -18.68 17.09
C LEU A 28 -4.62 -18.84 16.50
N ALA A 29 -3.56 -18.65 17.29
CA ALA A 29 -2.20 -18.85 16.84
C ALA A 29 -1.96 -20.31 16.39
N GLU A 30 -2.50 -21.28 17.13
CA GLU A 30 -2.46 -22.71 16.80
C GLU A 30 -3.28 -23.01 15.53
N LEU A 31 -4.54 -22.52 15.45
CA LEU A 31 -5.44 -22.75 14.31
C LEU A 31 -4.89 -22.21 12.99
N PHE A 32 -4.30 -21.02 13.00
CA PHE A 32 -3.75 -20.36 11.83
C PHE A 32 -2.26 -20.66 11.61
N ASN A 33 -1.69 -21.56 12.42
CA ASN A 33 -0.28 -21.95 12.42
C ASN A 33 0.67 -20.74 12.36
N CYS A 34 0.39 -19.70 13.16
CA CYS A 34 1.13 -18.46 13.17
C CYS A 34 1.55 -18.05 14.59
N ARG A 35 2.43 -17.05 14.70
CA ARG A 35 2.92 -16.62 16.02
C ARG A 35 1.83 -15.83 16.75
N ARG A 36 1.77 -15.98 18.07
CA ARG A 36 0.83 -15.22 18.92
C ARG A 36 0.98 -13.70 18.76
N THR A 37 2.20 -13.21 18.54
CA THR A 37 2.47 -11.79 18.27
C THR A 37 1.77 -11.30 17.00
N GLN A 38 1.67 -12.15 15.98
CA GLN A 38 0.97 -11.83 14.74
C GLN A 38 -0.54 -11.74 14.93
N ILE A 39 -1.13 -12.66 15.70
CA ILE A 39 -2.55 -12.59 16.09
C ILE A 39 -2.85 -11.32 16.89
N ASN A 40 -2.02 -11.01 17.89
CA ASN A 40 -2.21 -9.79 18.68
C ASN A 40 -2.08 -8.52 17.83
N LYS A 41 -1.20 -8.53 16.83
CA LYS A 41 -1.10 -7.41 15.86
C LYS A 41 -2.38 -7.27 15.04
N VAL A 42 -2.93 -8.37 14.52
CA VAL A 42 -4.21 -8.39 13.79
C VAL A 42 -5.35 -7.84 14.65
N ILE A 43 -5.44 -8.25 15.92
CA ILE A 43 -6.45 -7.75 16.85
C ILE A 43 -6.28 -6.26 17.13
N LYS A 44 -5.03 -5.77 17.28
CA LYS A 44 -4.76 -4.33 17.45
C LYS A 44 -5.10 -3.51 16.22
N GLU A 45 -4.86 -4.04 15.02
CA GLU A 45 -5.09 -3.36 13.73
C GLU A 45 -6.51 -3.64 13.18
N LYS A 46 -7.48 -4.03 14.02
CA LYS A 46 -8.81 -4.47 13.57
C LYS A 46 -9.50 -3.47 12.64
N ASP A 47 -9.47 -2.18 12.98
CA ASP A 47 -10.23 -1.15 12.27
C ASP A 47 -9.63 -0.89 10.88
N LEU A 48 -8.30 -0.95 10.79
CA LEU A 48 -7.56 -0.85 9.53
C LEU A 48 -7.86 -2.04 8.62
N ILE A 49 -7.87 -3.26 9.19
CA ILE A 49 -8.13 -4.50 8.45
C ILE A 49 -9.57 -4.55 7.93
N LEU A 50 -10.55 -4.12 8.73
CA LEU A 50 -11.95 -4.03 8.31
C LEU A 50 -12.14 -3.02 7.18
N LYS A 51 -11.55 -1.82 7.30
CA LYS A 51 -11.57 -0.81 6.24
C LYS A 51 -10.93 -1.33 4.95
N GLU A 52 -9.76 -1.97 5.05
CA GLU A 52 -9.08 -2.56 3.89
C GLU A 52 -9.95 -3.66 3.23
N TYR A 53 -10.66 -4.46 4.03
CA TYR A 53 -11.57 -5.49 3.53
C TYR A 53 -12.81 -4.93 2.84
N GLU A 54 -13.41 -3.86 3.36
CA GLU A 54 -14.51 -3.18 2.69
C GLU A 54 -14.06 -2.61 1.34
N GLU A 55 -12.97 -1.83 1.33
CA GLU A 55 -12.40 -1.28 0.09
C GLU A 55 -12.05 -2.38 -0.91
N PHE A 56 -11.54 -3.52 -0.41
CA PHE A 56 -11.25 -4.70 -1.22
C PHE A 56 -12.51 -5.32 -1.84
N LYS A 57 -13.58 -5.50 -1.06
CA LYS A 57 -14.84 -6.10 -1.52
C LYS A 57 -15.48 -5.28 -2.65
N PHE A 58 -15.35 -3.95 -2.59
CA PHE A 58 -15.95 -3.06 -3.59
C PHE A 58 -15.10 -2.87 -4.85
N CYS A 59 -13.76 -2.94 -4.76
CA CYS A 59 -12.89 -2.63 -5.90
C CYS A 59 -12.10 -3.83 -6.45
N GLY A 60 -11.89 -4.90 -5.69
CA GLY A 60 -11.02 -6.03 -6.08
C GLY A 60 -9.52 -5.66 -6.09
N VAL A 61 -8.67 -6.69 -6.02
CA VAL A 61 -7.20 -6.54 -5.82
C VAL A 61 -6.54 -5.66 -6.89
N LYS A 62 -6.86 -5.93 -8.17
CA LYS A 62 -6.22 -5.28 -9.32
C LYS A 62 -6.55 -3.79 -9.36
N GLN A 63 -7.81 -3.43 -9.05
CA GLN A 63 -8.26 -2.04 -9.01
C GLN A 63 -7.73 -1.30 -7.80
N MET A 64 -7.62 -1.95 -6.64
CA MET A 64 -7.02 -1.37 -5.44
C MET A 64 -5.55 -0.99 -5.65
N ARG A 65 -4.77 -1.90 -6.25
CA ARG A 65 -3.40 -1.57 -6.69
C ARG A 65 -3.45 -0.37 -7.63
N HIS A 66 -4.27 -0.43 -8.69
CA HIS A 66 -4.40 0.65 -9.66
C HIS A 66 -4.74 2.01 -9.01
N LYS A 67 -5.65 2.05 -8.04
CA LYS A 67 -6.03 3.26 -7.31
C LYS A 67 -4.86 3.85 -6.53
N LYS A 68 -4.12 3.03 -5.78
CA LYS A 68 -2.89 3.47 -5.08
C LYS A 68 -1.85 4.07 -6.04
N TYR A 69 -1.66 3.45 -7.21
CA TYR A 69 -0.79 3.97 -8.28
C TYR A 69 -1.30 5.31 -8.84
N VAL A 70 -2.62 5.47 -9.01
CA VAL A 70 -3.25 6.70 -9.48
C VAL A 70 -3.07 7.84 -8.46
N ASP A 71 -3.20 7.57 -7.18
CA ASP A 71 -3.09 8.59 -6.13
C ASP A 71 -1.66 9.14 -6.04
N ILE A 72 -0.62 8.29 -6.14
CA ILE A 72 0.77 8.77 -6.19
C ILE A 72 1.03 9.61 -7.44
N ASN A 73 0.59 9.14 -8.62
CA ASN A 73 0.78 9.90 -9.86
C ASN A 73 0.15 11.30 -9.78
N LYS A 74 -1.04 11.42 -9.17
CA LYS A 74 -1.68 12.71 -8.93
C LYS A 74 -0.86 13.58 -7.99
N ALA A 75 -0.39 13.05 -6.87
CA ALA A 75 0.39 13.81 -5.90
C ALA A 75 1.72 14.32 -6.49
N VAL A 76 2.42 13.49 -7.27
CA VAL A 76 3.63 13.89 -8.00
C VAL A 76 3.33 14.99 -9.03
N LEU A 77 2.20 14.88 -9.75
CA LEU A 77 1.79 15.89 -10.72
C LEU A 77 1.49 17.24 -10.06
N GLU A 78 0.78 17.26 -8.92
CA GLU A 78 0.49 18.50 -8.19
C GLU A 78 1.77 19.15 -7.64
N TRP A 79 2.70 18.34 -7.13
CA TRP A 79 4.03 18.83 -6.77
C TRP A 79 4.76 19.41 -7.98
N PHE A 80 4.77 18.71 -9.12
CA PHE A 80 5.42 19.18 -10.34
C PHE A 80 4.83 20.53 -10.82
N LYS A 81 3.51 20.68 -10.82
CA LYS A 81 2.83 21.95 -11.13
C LYS A 81 3.29 23.07 -10.20
N THR A 82 3.42 22.78 -8.90
CA THR A 82 3.88 23.75 -7.90
C THR A 82 5.33 24.18 -8.16
N VAL A 83 6.22 23.24 -8.47
CA VAL A 83 7.64 23.52 -8.78
C VAL A 83 7.76 24.32 -10.08
N ARG A 84 6.97 23.96 -11.10
CA ARG A 84 6.92 24.69 -12.38
C ARG A 84 6.39 26.11 -12.23
N ALA A 85 5.39 26.34 -11.38
CA ALA A 85 4.89 27.68 -11.07
C ALA A 85 5.95 28.56 -10.41
N LYS A 86 6.88 27.96 -9.64
CA LYS A 86 8.03 28.64 -9.05
C LYS A 86 9.21 28.85 -10.01
N LYS A 87 9.04 28.51 -11.31
CA LYS A 87 10.08 28.57 -12.35
C LYS A 87 11.33 27.74 -12.03
N ILE A 88 11.20 26.70 -11.20
CA ILE A 88 12.29 25.78 -10.89
C ILE A 88 12.24 24.65 -11.93
N PRO A 89 13.36 24.35 -12.61
CA PRO A 89 13.42 23.20 -13.51
C PRO A 89 13.35 21.90 -12.71
N ALA A 90 12.34 21.07 -12.99
CA ALA A 90 12.21 19.75 -12.39
C ALA A 90 12.74 18.68 -13.36
N SER A 91 13.90 18.11 -13.04
CA SER A 91 14.51 17.05 -13.85
C SER A 91 13.87 15.68 -13.58
N GLY A 92 14.06 14.74 -14.50
CA GLY A 92 13.59 13.35 -14.34
C GLY A 92 13.98 12.71 -12.99
N PRO A 93 15.25 12.79 -12.56
CA PRO A 93 15.66 12.30 -11.25
C PRO A 93 14.94 12.96 -10.07
N MET A 94 14.62 14.26 -10.14
CA MET A 94 13.85 14.94 -9.09
C MET A 94 12.42 14.42 -9.01
N ILE A 95 11.79 14.15 -10.16
CA ILE A 95 10.44 13.57 -10.23
C ILE A 95 10.43 12.16 -9.62
N GLN A 96 11.44 11.34 -9.94
CA GLN A 96 11.58 10.00 -9.36
C GLN A 96 11.82 10.03 -7.85
N HIS A 97 12.69 10.94 -7.37
CA HIS A 97 12.92 11.13 -5.94
C HIS A 97 11.62 11.49 -5.23
N LYS A 98 10.85 12.45 -5.78
CA LYS A 98 9.57 12.83 -5.18
C LYS A 98 8.55 11.69 -5.17
N ALA A 99 8.48 10.91 -6.24
CA ALA A 99 7.62 9.75 -6.32
C ALA A 99 7.98 8.71 -5.25
N LYS A 100 9.27 8.50 -5.00
CA LYS A 100 9.76 7.61 -3.95
C LYS A 100 9.37 8.10 -2.56
N GLU A 101 9.62 9.38 -2.26
CA GLU A 101 9.22 9.99 -0.98
C GLU A 101 7.72 9.84 -0.70
N LEU A 102 6.87 9.90 -1.73
CA LEU A 102 5.42 9.74 -1.59
C LEU A 102 4.99 8.27 -1.51
N ALA A 103 5.77 7.34 -2.07
CA ALA A 103 5.48 5.92 -2.11
C ALA A 103 5.91 5.18 -0.83
N ASP A 104 7.01 5.63 -0.20
CA ASP A 104 7.57 5.06 1.04
C ASP A 104 6.54 4.94 2.18
N PRO A 105 5.79 5.99 2.57
CA PRO A 105 4.79 5.86 3.64
C PRO A 105 3.60 4.96 3.27
N LEU A 106 3.37 4.71 1.97
CA LEU A 106 2.30 3.86 1.46
C LEU A 106 2.74 2.39 1.29
N GLY A 107 4.02 2.09 1.53
CA GLY A 107 4.59 0.75 1.37
C GLY A 107 4.57 0.26 -0.08
N ILE A 108 4.63 1.17 -1.06
CA ILE A 108 4.60 0.84 -2.48
C ILE A 108 6.03 0.79 -2.99
N GLU A 109 6.61 -0.40 -2.97
CA GLU A 109 7.95 -0.66 -3.47
C GLU A 109 7.95 -0.72 -5.03
N ASN A 110 9.04 -0.27 -5.65
CA ASN A 110 9.35 -0.38 -7.09
C ASN A 110 8.59 0.53 -8.08
N LEU A 111 7.76 1.49 -7.63
CA LEU A 111 7.13 2.45 -8.54
C LEU A 111 8.18 3.35 -9.23
N SER A 112 9.00 4.01 -8.42
CA SER A 112 9.89 5.10 -8.80
C SER A 112 11.18 4.64 -9.47
N ASP A 113 11.60 3.40 -9.21
CA ASP A 113 12.90 2.87 -9.64
C ASP A 113 12.92 2.43 -11.10
N SER A 114 11.75 2.36 -11.76
CA SER A 114 11.66 2.02 -13.17
C SER A 114 11.72 3.27 -14.07
N ASN A 115 12.71 3.35 -14.95
CA ASN A 115 12.71 4.35 -16.06
C ASN A 115 11.40 4.29 -16.87
N GLY A 116 10.80 3.10 -16.98
CA GLY A 116 9.51 2.91 -17.65
C GLY A 116 8.34 3.65 -16.98
N TRP A 117 8.34 3.83 -15.66
CA TRP A 117 7.31 4.63 -14.99
C TRP A 117 7.49 6.12 -15.32
N LEU A 118 8.71 6.66 -15.22
CA LEU A 118 9.00 8.07 -15.50
C LEU A 118 8.59 8.45 -16.94
N VAL A 119 8.99 7.65 -17.93
CA VAL A 119 8.63 7.87 -19.34
C VAL A 119 7.12 7.90 -19.52
N ARG A 120 6.39 6.93 -18.95
CA ARG A 120 4.91 6.90 -19.02
C ARG A 120 4.28 8.07 -18.29
N PHE A 121 4.85 8.48 -17.16
CA PHE A 121 4.37 9.63 -16.39
C PHE A 121 4.49 10.92 -17.19
N CYS A 122 5.64 11.15 -17.83
CA CYS A 122 5.87 12.33 -18.65
C CYS A 122 4.97 12.38 -19.88
N ILE A 123 4.86 11.26 -20.62
CA ILE A 123 3.95 11.15 -21.78
C ILE A 123 2.50 11.42 -21.38
N ARG A 124 2.02 10.82 -20.29
CA ARG A 124 0.62 10.97 -19.85
C ARG A 124 0.27 12.40 -19.41
N ASN A 125 1.24 13.14 -18.89
CA ASN A 125 1.02 14.46 -18.32
C ASN A 125 1.56 15.59 -19.20
N ASN A 126 2.01 15.29 -20.42
CA ASN A 126 2.65 16.22 -21.35
C ASN A 126 3.79 17.01 -20.68
N ILE A 127 4.60 16.31 -19.89
CA ILE A 127 5.78 16.86 -19.23
C ILE A 127 6.99 16.51 -20.09
N THR A 128 7.85 17.49 -20.34
CA THR A 128 9.17 17.23 -20.90
C THR A 128 10.10 16.86 -19.76
N CYS A 129 10.34 15.56 -19.63
CA CYS A 129 11.51 14.99 -18.98
C CYS A 129 12.35 14.31 -20.07
#